data_AF-A0A2S3YKD8-F1
#
_entry.id   AF-A0A2S3YKD8-F1
#
_cell.length_a   1.000
_cell.length_b   1.000
_cell.length_c   1.000
_cell.angle_alpha   90.00
_cell.angle_beta   90.00
_cell.angle_gamma   90.00
#
_symmetry.space_group_name_H-M   'P 1'
#
loop_
_entity.id
_entity.type
_entity.pdbx_description
1 polymer ?
#
loop_
_entity_poly.entity_id
_entity_poly.type
_entity_poly.pdbx_seq_one_letter_code
_entity_poly.pdbx_strand_id
1 'polypeptide(L)'
;MPMTADHSQVQTTTPVDLGAIFVSLELSKSTWLVTALSPGSEKLSRHTVTGGDIAGLFSCFAALRQKAQRRKDKLYPLVVIQEAGLDGFWLGRILSKETWIESHIVEAASIAMPRRHRRAKTDRIDGETLIRALMAWKRGEPRACSMVKLLTPEEDDNRRIGRERKTLIAERVFHVNRIKGLLFTQGIRGYEPVNRDRRQRLDELRTGDGRPLSKHLKAEICRELDRLELILTQIKAVEAERDALIVHETPETPRGATALLGIRGIGPEFATILYTEGLFRHFDNRRQIASYAGLAPSPWQSGNVNREQGVSKAGNPRLRATM
;
A
#
# COMPACT_ATOMS: atom_id res chain seq x y z
N MET A 1 -40.37 55.34 -4.45
CA MET A 1 -39.63 54.44 -5.35
C MET A 1 -38.81 53.47 -4.50
N PRO A 2 -39.09 52.17 -4.49
CA PRO A 2 -38.20 51.19 -3.90
C PRO A 2 -37.25 50.61 -4.97
N MET A 3 -35.96 50.57 -4.64
CA MET A 3 -34.91 49.90 -5.42
C MET A 3 -35.18 48.39 -5.47
N THR A 4 -35.32 47.86 -6.67
CA THR A 4 -35.27 46.42 -6.96
C THR A 4 -33.84 45.91 -6.82
N ALA A 5 -33.60 45.03 -5.86
CA ALA A 5 -32.36 44.27 -5.76
C ALA A 5 -32.33 43.20 -6.86
N ASP A 6 -31.34 43.31 -7.73
CA ASP A 6 -31.07 42.41 -8.85
C ASP A 6 -30.59 41.06 -8.32
N HIS A 7 -31.43 40.04 -8.41
CA HIS A 7 -31.06 38.65 -8.13
C HIS A 7 -30.24 38.13 -9.31
N SER A 8 -28.93 38.39 -9.27
CA SER A 8 -27.96 37.72 -10.13
C SER A 8 -28.02 36.21 -9.89
N GLN A 9 -28.60 35.49 -10.86
CA GLN A 9 -28.60 34.04 -10.92
C GLN A 9 -27.15 33.55 -10.93
N VAL A 10 -26.77 32.85 -9.86
CA VAL A 10 -25.54 32.06 -9.81
C VAL A 10 -25.64 31.02 -10.92
N GLN A 11 -24.87 31.22 -12.00
CA GLN A 11 -24.67 30.23 -13.05
C GLN A 11 -24.12 28.96 -12.40
N THR A 12 -24.98 27.95 -12.29
CA THR A 12 -24.63 26.60 -11.88
C THR A 12 -23.67 26.05 -12.91
N THR A 13 -22.48 25.68 -12.45
CA THR A 13 -21.42 25.08 -13.25
C THR A 13 -22.00 23.91 -14.03
N THR A 14 -22.00 23.99 -15.35
CA THR A 14 -22.49 22.94 -16.23
C THR A 14 -21.75 21.64 -15.89
N PRO A 15 -22.42 20.51 -15.64
CA PRO A 15 -21.72 19.25 -15.41
C PRO A 15 -20.96 18.93 -16.69
N VAL A 16 -19.64 19.04 -16.64
CA VAL A 16 -18.77 18.60 -17.74
C VAL A 16 -19.08 17.14 -18.01
N ASP A 17 -19.69 16.84 -19.15
CA ASP A 17 -19.90 15.47 -19.62
C ASP A 17 -18.53 14.91 -20.02
N LEU A 18 -17.92 14.18 -19.09
CA LEU A 18 -16.63 13.52 -19.30
C LEU A 18 -16.76 12.29 -20.23
N GLY A 19 -17.94 12.03 -20.80
CA GLY A 19 -18.13 11.01 -21.83
C GLY A 19 -17.91 9.59 -21.34
N ALA A 20 -18.11 9.32 -20.06
CA ALA A 20 -17.88 8.02 -19.43
C ALA A 20 -18.82 7.78 -18.25
N ILE A 21 -19.04 6.51 -17.90
CA ILE A 21 -19.70 6.12 -16.65
C ILE A 21 -18.63 6.01 -15.56
N PHE A 22 -18.75 6.83 -14.52
CA PHE A 22 -17.84 6.79 -13.38
C PHE A 22 -18.36 5.78 -12.37
N VAL A 23 -17.49 4.88 -11.93
CA VAL A 23 -17.84 3.81 -11.00
C VAL A 23 -16.84 3.80 -9.85
N SER A 24 -17.33 3.78 -8.61
CA SER A 24 -16.52 3.41 -7.45
C SER A 24 -16.89 2.02 -6.97
N LEU A 25 -15.86 1.26 -6.59
CA LEU A 25 -15.98 -0.06 -6.01
C LEU A 25 -15.50 -0.02 -4.56
N GLU A 26 -16.41 -0.34 -3.66
CA GLU A 26 -16.09 -0.62 -2.26
C GLU A 26 -16.06 -2.13 -2.07
N LEU A 27 -14.88 -2.66 -1.73
CA LEU A 27 -14.58 -4.08 -1.78
C LEU A 27 -14.49 -4.64 -0.37
N SER A 28 -15.41 -5.56 -0.03
CA SER A 28 -15.36 -6.37 1.18
C SER A 28 -15.40 -7.86 0.84
N LYS A 29 -15.07 -8.71 1.83
CA LYS A 29 -15.08 -10.17 1.66
C LYS A 29 -16.44 -10.73 1.23
N SER A 30 -17.54 -10.23 1.80
CA SER A 30 -18.88 -10.76 1.52
C SER A 30 -19.56 -10.06 0.35
N THR A 31 -19.26 -8.77 0.18
CA THR A 31 -20.08 -7.88 -0.64
C THR A 31 -19.21 -6.83 -1.32
N TRP A 32 -19.43 -6.62 -2.60
CA TRP A 32 -18.89 -5.48 -3.35
C TRP A 32 -20.01 -4.49 -3.63
N LEU A 33 -19.82 -3.24 -3.22
CA LEU A 33 -20.75 -2.16 -3.53
C LEU A 33 -20.26 -1.39 -4.76
N VAL A 34 -21.13 -1.32 -5.77
CA VAL A 34 -20.90 -0.59 -7.01
C VAL A 34 -21.70 0.70 -6.96
N THR A 35 -21.04 1.84 -6.80
CA THR A 35 -21.69 3.15 -6.96
C THR A 35 -21.35 3.68 -8.35
N ALA A 36 -22.34 4.16 -9.10
CA ALA A 36 -22.14 4.61 -10.47
C ALA A 36 -22.84 5.94 -10.79
N LEU A 37 -22.13 6.81 -11.52
CA LEU A 37 -22.62 8.05 -12.10
C LEU A 37 -22.60 7.94 -13.63
N SER A 38 -23.77 7.95 -14.26
CA SER A 38 -23.88 7.93 -15.72
C SER A 38 -23.88 9.35 -16.31
N PRO A 39 -23.38 9.54 -17.54
CA PRO A 39 -23.50 10.80 -18.28
C PRO A 39 -24.91 11.38 -18.28
N GLY A 40 -25.03 12.68 -18.01
CA GLY A 40 -26.30 13.40 -17.98
C GLY A 40 -27.24 13.02 -16.82
N SER A 41 -26.75 12.28 -15.82
CA SER A 41 -27.52 11.99 -14.60
C SER A 41 -26.90 12.67 -13.39
N GLU A 42 -27.72 13.34 -12.59
CA GLU A 42 -27.28 13.93 -11.31
C GLU A 42 -27.36 12.92 -10.15
N LYS A 43 -28.03 11.78 -10.35
CA LYS A 43 -28.27 10.78 -9.30
C LYS A 43 -27.31 9.61 -9.42
N LEU A 44 -26.59 9.34 -8.35
CA LEU A 44 -25.79 8.13 -8.18
C LEU A 44 -26.68 6.91 -8.04
N SER A 45 -26.43 5.89 -8.86
CA SER A 45 -27.01 4.56 -8.70
C SER A 45 -26.09 3.67 -7.85
N ARG A 46 -26.67 2.69 -7.15
CA ARG A 46 -25.94 1.77 -6.28
C ARG A 46 -26.42 0.36 -6.54
N HIS A 47 -25.49 -0.57 -6.62
CA HIS A 47 -25.74 -1.98 -6.87
C HIS A 47 -24.85 -2.79 -5.96
N THR A 48 -25.35 -3.94 -5.55
CA THR A 48 -24.65 -4.86 -4.67
C THR A 48 -24.33 -6.12 -5.45
N VAL A 49 -23.07 -6.53 -5.39
CA VAL A 49 -22.56 -7.76 -5.99
C VAL A 49 -21.95 -8.61 -4.88
N THR A 50 -22.06 -9.93 -4.97
CA THR A 50 -21.39 -10.83 -4.01
C THR A 50 -19.88 -10.67 -4.12
N GLY A 51 -19.18 -10.61 -2.98
CA GLY A 51 -17.74 -10.50 -2.95
C GLY A 51 -17.07 -11.66 -3.70
N GLY A 52 -16.16 -11.35 -4.62
CA GLY A 52 -15.48 -12.31 -5.49
C GLY A 52 -16.24 -12.70 -6.77
N ASP A 53 -17.49 -12.28 -6.94
CA ASP A 53 -18.29 -12.60 -8.13
C ASP A 53 -17.96 -11.66 -9.31
N ILE A 54 -16.95 -12.06 -10.08
CA ILE A 54 -16.50 -11.34 -11.28
C ILE A 54 -17.62 -11.29 -12.32
N ALA A 55 -18.31 -12.40 -12.56
CA ALA A 55 -19.36 -12.47 -13.59
C ALA A 55 -20.55 -11.55 -13.25
N GLY A 56 -20.95 -11.53 -11.97
CA GLY A 56 -21.95 -10.60 -11.45
C GLY A 56 -21.53 -9.14 -11.58
N LEU A 57 -20.26 -8.82 -11.30
CA LEU A 57 -19.72 -7.46 -11.48
C LEU A 57 -19.78 -7.02 -12.94
N PHE A 58 -19.35 -7.87 -13.88
CA PHE A 58 -19.41 -7.58 -15.31
C PHE A 58 -20.85 -7.45 -15.82
N SER A 59 -21.77 -8.27 -15.30
CA SER A 59 -23.20 -8.15 -15.60
C SER A 59 -23.77 -6.82 -15.12
N CYS A 60 -23.38 -6.37 -13.92
CA CYS A 60 -23.71 -5.05 -13.40
C CYS A 60 -23.19 -3.93 -14.31
N PHE A 61 -21.93 -4.01 -14.76
CA PHE A 61 -21.33 -3.03 -15.67
C PHE A 61 -22.04 -3.00 -17.03
N ALA A 62 -22.36 -4.15 -17.60
CA ALA A 62 -23.11 -4.24 -18.84
C ALA A 62 -24.50 -3.59 -18.72
N ALA A 63 -25.20 -3.84 -17.61
CA ALA A 63 -26.50 -3.23 -17.33
C ALA A 63 -26.41 -1.70 -17.20
N LEU A 64 -25.36 -1.19 -16.55
CA LEU A 64 -25.09 0.26 -16.47
C LEU A 64 -24.88 0.87 -17.86
N ARG A 65 -24.08 0.22 -18.72
CA ARG A 65 -23.83 0.69 -20.10
C ARG A 65 -25.10 0.69 -20.95
N GLN A 66 -25.87 -0.39 -20.90
CA GLN A 66 -27.16 -0.48 -21.62
C GLN A 66 -28.14 0.60 -21.17
N LYS A 67 -28.23 0.85 -19.86
CA LYS A 67 -29.09 1.90 -19.31
C LYS A 67 -28.67 3.30 -19.76
N ALA A 68 -27.37 3.57 -19.85
CA ALA A 68 -26.86 4.83 -20.38
C ALA A 68 -27.12 4.95 -21.89
N GLN A 69 -26.92 3.87 -22.65
CA GLN A 69 -27.17 3.83 -24.09
C GLN A 69 -28.63 4.14 -24.42
N ARG A 70 -29.60 3.55 -23.72
CA ARG A 70 -31.03 3.82 -23.95
C ARG A 70 -31.42 5.30 -23.77
N ARG A 71 -30.63 6.10 -23.03
CA ARG A 71 -30.92 7.52 -22.76
C ARG A 71 -30.31 8.49 -23.76
N LYS A 72 -29.19 8.10 -24.37
CA LYS A 72 -28.33 9.00 -25.17
C LYS A 72 -27.93 8.40 -26.53
N ASP A 73 -28.48 7.24 -26.85
CA ASP A 73 -28.19 6.41 -28.03
C ASP A 73 -26.68 6.20 -28.28
N LYS A 74 -25.92 6.09 -27.19
CA LYS A 74 -24.45 5.99 -27.23
C LYS A 74 -23.93 5.05 -26.15
N LEU A 75 -22.98 4.18 -26.53
CA LEU A 75 -22.22 3.37 -25.58
C LEU A 75 -21.10 4.21 -24.95
N TYR A 76 -21.01 4.12 -23.63
CA TYR A 76 -19.99 4.82 -22.85
C TYR A 76 -18.95 3.83 -22.29
N PRO A 77 -17.66 4.20 -22.25
CA PRO A 77 -16.65 3.48 -21.47
C PRO A 77 -16.91 3.66 -19.97
N LEU A 78 -16.29 2.79 -19.16
CA LEU A 78 -16.28 2.92 -17.71
C LEU A 78 -14.94 3.50 -17.25
N VAL A 79 -15.00 4.39 -16.27
CA VAL A 79 -13.83 4.78 -15.48
C VAL A 79 -14.11 4.32 -14.05
N VAL A 80 -13.34 3.34 -13.59
CA VAL A 80 -13.55 2.64 -12.32
C VAL A 80 -12.47 3.06 -11.33
N ILE A 81 -12.86 3.33 -10.08
CA ILE A 81 -11.95 3.59 -8.97
C ILE A 81 -12.20 2.62 -7.82
N GLN A 82 -11.12 2.10 -7.24
CA GLN A 82 -11.15 1.33 -6.00
C GLN A 82 -9.99 1.73 -5.10
N GLU A 83 -10.14 1.54 -3.79
CA GLU A 83 -9.04 1.80 -2.86
C GLU A 83 -7.95 0.73 -2.97
N ALA A 84 -6.70 1.13 -2.70
CA ALA A 84 -5.61 0.20 -2.48
C ALA A 84 -5.91 -0.67 -1.24
N GLY A 85 -6.10 -1.97 -1.45
CA GLY A 85 -6.54 -2.88 -0.41
C GLY A 85 -6.55 -4.33 -0.87
N LEU A 86 -7.26 -5.18 -0.12
CA LEU A 86 -7.31 -6.64 -0.31
C LEU A 86 -7.59 -7.04 -1.76
N ASP A 87 -8.71 -6.57 -2.31
CA ASP A 87 -9.14 -6.94 -3.66
C ASP A 87 -8.69 -5.98 -4.75
N GLY A 88 -8.14 -4.81 -4.38
CA GLY A 88 -7.96 -3.69 -5.30
C GLY A 88 -7.03 -3.98 -6.48
N PHE A 89 -5.93 -4.69 -6.25
CA PHE A 89 -4.90 -4.95 -7.26
C PHE A 89 -5.27 -6.07 -8.24
N TRP A 90 -5.71 -7.22 -7.73
CA TRP A 90 -6.03 -8.34 -8.62
C TRP A 90 -7.28 -8.05 -9.46
N LEU A 91 -8.29 -7.40 -8.86
CA LEU A 91 -9.48 -6.98 -9.58
C LEU A 91 -9.11 -5.89 -10.60
N GLY A 92 -8.28 -4.91 -10.21
CA GLY A 92 -7.76 -3.89 -11.13
C GLY A 92 -7.12 -4.50 -12.37
N ARG A 93 -6.30 -5.55 -12.22
CA ARG A 93 -5.71 -6.29 -13.35
C ARG A 93 -6.74 -6.95 -14.25
N ILE A 94 -7.82 -7.51 -13.70
CA ILE A 94 -8.90 -8.11 -14.51
C ILE A 94 -9.64 -7.03 -15.28
N LEU A 95 -10.00 -5.93 -14.60
CA LEU A 95 -10.70 -4.81 -15.21
C LEU A 95 -9.87 -4.16 -16.34
N SER A 96 -8.56 -4.00 -16.14
CA SER A 96 -7.65 -3.43 -17.14
C SER A 96 -7.45 -4.28 -18.40
N LYS A 97 -7.90 -5.55 -18.44
CA LYS A 97 -7.88 -6.36 -19.68
C LYS A 97 -8.92 -5.92 -20.69
N GLU A 98 -9.93 -5.18 -20.25
CA GLU A 98 -11.07 -4.78 -21.06
C GLU A 98 -10.85 -3.40 -21.64
N THR A 99 -10.89 -3.28 -22.96
CA THR A 99 -10.61 -2.02 -23.68
C THR A 99 -11.61 -0.90 -23.38
N TRP A 100 -12.77 -1.23 -22.82
CA TRP A 100 -13.85 -0.31 -22.49
C TRP A 100 -13.89 0.04 -20.99
N ILE A 101 -12.92 -0.44 -20.20
CA ILE A 101 -12.78 -0.13 -18.77
C ILE A 101 -11.42 0.49 -18.51
N GLU A 102 -11.44 1.69 -17.94
CA GLU A 102 -10.26 2.32 -17.38
C GLU A 102 -10.28 2.16 -15.86
N SER A 103 -9.43 1.30 -15.30
CA SER A 103 -9.38 1.02 -13.86
C SER A 103 -8.27 1.80 -13.16
N HIS A 104 -8.63 2.41 -12.03
CA HIS A 104 -7.74 3.19 -11.17
C HIS A 104 -7.77 2.66 -9.73
N ILE A 105 -6.61 2.62 -9.11
CA ILE A 105 -6.47 2.34 -7.68
C ILE A 105 -6.07 3.62 -6.97
N VAL A 106 -6.74 3.97 -5.88
CA VAL A 106 -6.48 5.21 -5.12
C VAL A 106 -5.87 4.94 -3.76
N GLU A 107 -4.94 5.81 -3.36
CA GLU A 107 -4.48 5.89 -1.99
C GLU A 107 -5.54 6.62 -1.15
N ALA A 108 -6.33 5.90 -0.37
CA ALA A 108 -7.46 6.46 0.38
C ALA A 108 -7.06 7.66 1.28
N ALA A 109 -5.87 7.60 1.90
CA ALA A 109 -5.34 8.65 2.76
C ALA A 109 -5.03 9.98 2.02
N SER A 110 -4.94 9.95 0.69
CA SER A 110 -4.71 11.14 -0.13
C SER A 110 -5.98 11.95 -0.41
N ILE A 111 -7.17 11.36 -0.19
CA ILE A 111 -8.45 12.02 -0.44
C ILE A 111 -8.75 12.98 0.71
N ALA A 112 -9.01 14.25 0.39
CA ALA A 112 -9.32 15.25 1.38
C ALA A 112 -10.68 14.97 2.07
N MET A 113 -10.64 14.79 3.39
CA MET A 113 -11.84 14.52 4.20
C MET A 113 -12.24 15.74 5.06
N PRO A 114 -13.55 15.95 5.32
CA PRO A 114 -14.00 17.00 6.23
C PRO A 114 -13.40 16.87 7.62
N ARG A 115 -12.87 17.97 8.19
CA ARG A 115 -12.21 18.00 9.51
C ARG A 115 -13.17 18.07 10.71
N ARG A 116 -14.44 17.67 10.54
CA ARG A 116 -15.45 17.75 11.62
C ARG A 116 -15.18 16.69 12.69
N HIS A 117 -15.41 17.04 13.96
CA HIS A 117 -15.19 16.14 15.11
C HIS A 117 -15.99 14.84 15.05
N ARG A 118 -17.23 14.89 14.54
CA ARG A 118 -18.04 13.70 14.22
C ARG A 118 -18.40 13.71 12.75
N ARG A 119 -18.16 12.59 12.07
CA ARG A 119 -18.45 12.40 10.66
C ARG A 119 -19.42 11.23 10.49
N ALA A 120 -20.43 11.43 9.65
CA ALA A 120 -21.27 10.34 9.18
C ALA A 120 -20.43 9.44 8.26
N LYS A 121 -20.37 8.14 8.59
CA LYS A 121 -19.72 7.11 7.78
C LYS A 121 -20.79 6.13 7.31
N THR A 122 -20.92 5.99 6.00
CA THR A 122 -21.83 5.04 5.35
C THR A 122 -21.24 4.72 3.99
N ASP A 123 -21.40 3.49 3.51
CA ASP A 123 -20.93 3.04 2.18
C ASP A 123 -21.42 3.97 1.06
N ARG A 124 -22.63 4.52 1.22
CA ARG A 124 -23.19 5.55 0.34
C ARG A 124 -22.27 6.77 0.17
N ILE A 125 -21.80 7.32 1.30
CA ILE A 125 -20.98 8.53 1.35
C ILE A 125 -19.57 8.20 0.87
N ASP A 126 -19.06 7.02 1.21
CA ASP A 126 -17.70 6.62 0.85
C ASP A 126 -17.62 6.36 -0.67
N GLY A 127 -18.57 5.62 -1.26
CA GLY A 127 -18.67 5.44 -2.71
C GLY A 127 -18.84 6.76 -3.49
N GLU A 128 -19.64 7.70 -2.97
CA GLU A 128 -19.79 9.03 -3.57
C GLU A 128 -18.51 9.86 -3.48
N THR A 129 -17.79 9.77 -2.35
CA THR A 129 -16.51 10.46 -2.15
C THR A 129 -15.48 9.98 -3.17
N LEU A 130 -15.41 8.67 -3.42
CA LEU A 130 -14.52 8.08 -4.43
C LEU A 130 -14.86 8.55 -5.85
N ILE A 131 -16.14 8.60 -6.23
CA ILE A 131 -16.54 9.12 -7.56
C ILE A 131 -16.13 10.59 -7.72
N ARG A 132 -16.37 11.42 -6.70
CA ARG A 132 -16.01 12.84 -6.74
C ARG A 132 -14.49 13.01 -6.87
N ALA A 133 -13.71 12.25 -6.12
CA ALA A 133 -12.25 12.26 -6.21
C ALA A 133 -11.77 11.82 -7.61
N LEU A 134 -12.33 10.74 -8.16
CA LEU A 134 -12.02 10.25 -9.49
C LEU A 134 -12.33 11.28 -10.58
N MET A 135 -13.50 11.93 -10.51
CA MET A 135 -13.90 12.96 -11.47
C MET A 135 -12.99 14.19 -11.40
N ALA A 136 -12.67 14.66 -10.20
CA ALA A 136 -11.74 15.78 -10.00
C ALA A 136 -10.36 15.44 -10.56
N TRP A 137 -9.84 14.24 -10.27
CA TRP A 137 -8.59 13.75 -10.83
C TRP A 137 -8.62 13.68 -12.36
N LYS A 138 -9.71 13.16 -12.95
CA LYS A 138 -9.91 13.09 -14.40
C LYS A 138 -9.95 14.45 -15.10
N ARG A 139 -10.37 15.51 -14.40
CA ARG A 139 -10.31 16.89 -14.89
C ARG A 139 -8.92 17.53 -14.75
N GLY A 140 -7.96 16.82 -14.16
CA GLY A 140 -6.63 17.35 -13.89
C GLY A 140 -6.58 18.27 -12.68
N GLU A 141 -7.55 18.21 -11.76
CA GLU A 141 -7.55 19.03 -10.55
C GLU A 141 -6.33 18.66 -9.66
N PRO A 142 -5.44 19.61 -9.35
CA PRO A 142 -4.26 19.33 -8.53
C PRO A 142 -4.66 18.85 -7.13
N ARG A 143 -3.98 17.82 -6.63
CA ARG A 143 -4.17 17.29 -5.26
C ARG A 143 -5.58 16.75 -4.98
N ALA A 144 -6.35 16.36 -6.01
CA ALA A 144 -7.64 15.71 -5.82
C ALA A 144 -7.52 14.37 -5.07
N CYS A 145 -6.60 13.52 -5.54
CA CYS A 145 -6.17 12.28 -4.90
C CYS A 145 -4.86 11.79 -5.56
N SER A 146 -4.20 10.83 -4.92
CA SER A 146 -3.04 10.12 -5.43
C SER A 146 -3.46 8.75 -5.97
N MET A 147 -3.22 8.51 -7.26
CA MET A 147 -3.41 7.19 -7.85
C MET A 147 -2.20 6.29 -7.57
N VAL A 148 -2.48 5.02 -7.31
CA VAL A 148 -1.51 3.96 -7.11
C VAL A 148 -1.30 3.25 -8.45
N LYS A 149 -0.04 3.07 -8.85
CA LYS A 149 0.29 2.30 -10.04
C LYS A 149 -0.22 0.86 -9.87
N LEU A 150 -1.00 0.40 -10.83
CA LEU A 150 -1.37 -1.00 -10.93
C LEU A 150 -0.12 -1.82 -11.32
N LEU A 151 0.31 -2.71 -10.43
CA LEU A 151 1.47 -3.58 -10.65
C LEU A 151 1.05 -4.82 -11.44
N THR A 152 1.93 -5.26 -12.33
CA THR A 152 1.85 -6.60 -12.92
C THR A 152 1.97 -7.67 -11.84
N PRO A 153 1.49 -8.91 -12.09
CA PRO A 153 1.68 -10.00 -11.14
C PRO A 153 3.15 -10.22 -10.78
N GLU A 154 4.05 -10.13 -11.75
CA GLU A 154 5.49 -10.29 -11.55
C GLU A 154 6.11 -9.15 -10.74
N GLU A 155 5.77 -7.87 -11.01
CA GLU A 155 6.24 -6.74 -10.20
C GLU A 155 5.75 -6.82 -8.73
N ASP A 156 4.53 -7.33 -8.49
CA ASP A 156 4.01 -7.54 -7.14
C ASP A 156 4.69 -8.73 -6.45
N ASP A 157 4.95 -9.81 -7.19
CA ASP A 157 5.61 -11.01 -6.68
C ASP A 157 7.08 -10.73 -6.30
N ASN A 158 7.81 -9.97 -7.13
CA ASN A 158 9.18 -9.55 -6.85
C ASN A 158 9.31 -8.77 -5.53
N ARG A 159 8.26 -8.05 -5.11
CA ARG A 159 8.25 -7.34 -3.81
C ARG A 159 8.10 -8.30 -2.62
N ARG A 160 7.61 -9.52 -2.82
CA ARG A 160 7.38 -10.48 -1.73
C ARG A 160 8.67 -10.86 -1.05
N ILE A 161 9.75 -11.05 -1.80
CA ILE A 161 11.08 -11.42 -1.30
C ILE A 161 11.53 -10.46 -0.18
N GLY A 162 11.59 -9.15 -0.46
CA GLY A 162 11.99 -8.15 0.54
C GLY A 162 10.99 -8.01 1.70
N ARG A 163 9.70 -8.22 1.45
CA ARG A 163 8.65 -8.15 2.48
C ARG A 163 8.69 -9.35 3.43
N GLU A 164 8.88 -10.55 2.90
CA GLU A 164 9.06 -11.78 3.67
C GLU A 164 10.33 -11.68 4.50
N ARG A 165 11.45 -11.28 3.89
CA ARG A 165 12.71 -11.05 4.62
C ARG A 165 12.52 -10.13 5.82
N LYS A 166 11.79 -9.01 5.65
CA LYS A 166 11.49 -8.10 6.75
C LYS A 166 10.72 -8.79 7.90
N THR A 167 9.73 -9.62 7.58
CA THR A 167 8.98 -10.41 8.57
C THR A 167 9.90 -11.39 9.29
N LEU A 168 10.68 -12.17 8.55
CA LEU A 168 11.62 -13.15 9.11
C LEU A 168 12.67 -12.49 10.01
N ILE A 169 13.17 -11.30 9.66
CA ILE A 169 14.09 -10.54 10.50
C ILE A 169 13.42 -10.09 11.81
N ALA A 170 12.16 -9.67 11.77
CA ALA A 170 11.41 -9.31 12.97
C ALA A 170 11.19 -10.53 13.87
N GLU A 171 10.85 -11.69 13.30
CA GLU A 171 10.72 -12.95 14.04
C GLU A 171 12.06 -13.41 14.63
N ARG A 172 13.15 -13.31 13.88
CA ARG A 172 14.51 -13.57 14.39
C ARG A 172 14.80 -12.71 15.62
N VAL A 173 14.52 -11.41 15.56
CA VAL A 173 14.72 -10.49 16.70
C VAL A 173 13.83 -10.90 17.87
N PHE A 174 12.57 -11.26 17.62
CA PHE A 174 11.64 -11.73 18.64
C PHE A 174 12.19 -12.97 19.37
N HIS A 175 12.59 -14.02 18.66
CA HIS A 175 13.11 -15.25 19.28
C HIS A 175 14.43 -15.01 20.01
N VAL A 176 15.34 -14.21 19.45
CA VAL A 176 16.58 -13.82 20.13
C VAL A 176 16.28 -13.11 21.46
N ASN A 177 15.38 -12.14 21.44
CA ASN A 177 15.00 -11.40 22.64
C ASN A 177 14.25 -12.27 23.65
N ARG A 178 13.40 -13.20 23.18
CA ARG A 178 12.70 -14.17 24.04
C ARG A 178 13.70 -15.05 24.77
N ILE A 179 14.65 -15.65 24.06
CA ILE A 179 15.69 -16.51 24.65
C ILE A 179 16.57 -15.71 25.63
N LYS A 180 17.05 -14.54 25.22
CA LYS A 180 17.85 -13.66 26.09
C LYS A 180 17.07 -13.25 27.34
N GLY A 181 15.79 -12.91 27.20
CA GLY A 181 14.92 -12.57 28.32
C GLY A 181 14.77 -13.71 29.33
N LEU A 182 14.52 -14.93 28.84
CA LEU A 182 14.43 -16.14 29.67
C LEU A 182 15.74 -16.42 30.44
N LEU A 183 16.89 -16.23 29.80
CA LEU A 183 18.20 -16.41 30.41
C LEU A 183 18.55 -15.28 31.39
N PHE A 184 18.09 -14.06 31.12
CA PHE A 184 18.32 -12.90 31.98
C PHE A 184 17.70 -13.08 33.37
N THR A 185 16.51 -13.69 33.46
CA THR A 185 15.88 -13.99 34.76
C THR A 185 16.67 -15.02 35.57
N GLN A 186 17.61 -15.73 34.94
CA GLN A 186 18.53 -16.67 35.59
C GLN A 186 19.92 -16.08 35.80
N GLY A 187 20.12 -14.76 35.61
CA GLY A 187 21.41 -14.10 35.77
C GLY A 187 22.38 -14.26 34.59
N ILE A 188 21.95 -14.85 33.47
CA ILE A 188 22.80 -15.09 32.31
C ILE A 188 22.62 -13.95 31.29
N ARG A 189 23.71 -13.24 30.96
CA ARG A 189 23.65 -12.03 30.12
C ARG A 189 24.42 -12.11 28.80
N GLY A 190 25.43 -12.98 28.70
CA GLY A 190 26.35 -13.07 27.55
C GLY A 190 26.06 -14.18 26.54
N TYR A 191 24.88 -14.80 26.61
CA TYR A 191 24.49 -15.87 25.68
C TYR A 191 24.00 -15.27 24.36
N GLU A 192 24.53 -15.77 23.25
CA GLU A 192 24.14 -15.33 21.91
C GLU A 192 23.46 -16.44 21.10
N PRO A 193 22.11 -16.41 20.98
CA PRO A 193 21.35 -17.49 20.33
C PRO A 193 21.65 -17.67 18.85
N VAL A 194 22.18 -16.64 18.18
CA VAL A 194 22.41 -16.67 16.72
C VAL A 194 23.68 -17.42 16.33
N ASN A 195 24.59 -17.65 17.27
CA ASN A 195 25.86 -18.31 17.01
C ASN A 195 25.65 -19.78 16.59
N ARG A 196 26.61 -20.34 15.85
CA ARG A 196 26.49 -21.72 15.31
C ARG A 196 26.50 -22.78 16.43
N ASP A 197 27.23 -22.51 17.49
CA ASP A 197 27.42 -23.35 18.68
C ASP A 197 26.32 -23.16 19.75
N ARG A 198 25.21 -22.48 19.42
CA ARG A 198 24.13 -22.11 20.37
C ARG A 198 23.69 -23.26 21.28
N ARG A 199 23.50 -24.46 20.74
CA ARG A 199 23.04 -25.63 21.52
C ARG A 199 24.10 -26.13 22.48
N GLN A 200 25.34 -26.27 22.02
CA GLN A 200 26.47 -26.64 22.87
C GLN A 200 26.63 -25.62 24.00
N ARG A 201 26.64 -24.32 23.67
CA ARG A 201 26.77 -23.26 24.67
C ARG A 201 25.62 -23.25 25.67
N LEU A 202 24.39 -23.56 25.24
CA LEU A 202 23.24 -23.67 26.14
C LEU A 202 23.45 -24.76 27.21
N ASP A 203 24.05 -25.89 26.83
CA ASP A 203 24.33 -27.01 27.75
C ASP A 203 25.39 -26.66 28.80
N GLU A 204 26.32 -25.78 28.43
CA GLU A 204 27.42 -25.31 29.29
C GLU A 204 26.97 -24.20 30.27
N LEU A 205 25.80 -23.58 30.04
CA LEU A 205 25.34 -22.46 30.89
C LEU A 205 25.16 -22.86 32.36
N ARG A 206 25.48 -21.90 33.22
CA ARG A 206 25.16 -21.90 34.65
C ARG A 206 24.40 -20.63 34.98
N THR A 207 23.41 -20.75 35.86
CA THR A 207 22.67 -19.60 36.39
C THR A 207 23.57 -18.72 37.24
N GLY A 208 23.12 -17.50 37.57
CA GLY A 208 23.87 -16.55 38.38
C GLY A 208 24.21 -17.05 39.79
N ASP A 209 23.44 -18.02 40.30
CA ASP A 209 23.69 -18.73 41.55
C ASP A 209 24.42 -20.08 41.36
N GLY A 210 25.02 -20.31 40.18
CA GLY A 210 25.92 -21.44 39.90
C GLY A 210 25.24 -22.77 39.57
N ARG A 211 23.91 -22.83 39.52
CA ARG A 211 23.16 -24.06 39.22
C ARG A 211 23.06 -24.32 37.71
N PRO A 212 22.81 -25.57 37.28
CA PRO A 212 22.38 -25.83 35.92
C PRO A 212 21.00 -25.24 35.64
N LEU A 213 20.68 -25.01 34.36
CA LEU A 213 19.33 -24.61 33.94
C LEU A 213 18.30 -25.68 34.32
N SER A 214 17.14 -25.24 34.83
CA SER A 214 16.05 -26.16 35.18
C SER A 214 15.49 -26.87 33.94
N LYS A 215 15.01 -28.11 34.11
CA LYS A 215 14.57 -28.97 33.00
C LYS A 215 13.55 -28.30 32.06
N HIS A 216 12.57 -27.59 32.63
CA HIS A 216 11.49 -26.98 31.85
C HIS A 216 11.94 -25.71 31.12
N LEU A 217 12.75 -24.87 31.78
CA LEU A 217 13.33 -23.68 31.16
C LEU A 217 14.24 -24.06 30.00
N LYS A 218 15.12 -25.04 30.20
CA LYS A 218 16.01 -25.55 29.16
C LYS A 218 15.19 -26.09 27.97
N ALA A 219 14.15 -26.89 28.24
CA ALA A 219 13.29 -27.41 27.19
C ALA A 219 12.52 -26.31 26.43
N GLU A 220 12.08 -25.25 27.11
CA GLU A 220 11.46 -24.09 26.46
C GLU A 220 12.46 -23.38 25.55
N ILE A 221 13.68 -23.11 26.03
CA ILE A 221 14.73 -22.48 25.23
C ILE A 221 15.09 -23.35 24.02
N CYS A 222 15.17 -24.68 24.15
CA CYS A 222 15.41 -25.57 23.01
C CYS A 222 14.33 -25.41 21.92
N ARG A 223 13.05 -25.33 22.29
CA ARG A 223 11.96 -25.09 21.32
C ARG A 223 12.03 -23.71 20.68
N GLU A 224 12.47 -22.69 21.40
CA GLU A 224 12.74 -21.37 20.82
C GLU A 224 13.94 -21.40 19.85
N LEU A 225 14.97 -22.19 20.16
CA LEU A 225 16.10 -22.41 19.26
C LEU A 225 15.69 -23.15 17.99
N ASP A 226 14.80 -24.15 18.07
CA ASP A 226 14.25 -24.84 16.90
C ASP A 226 13.61 -23.83 15.91
N ARG A 227 12.79 -22.90 16.42
CA ARG A 227 12.16 -21.85 15.61
C ARG A 227 13.18 -20.86 15.04
N LEU A 228 14.13 -20.42 15.87
CA LEU A 228 15.21 -19.53 15.42
C LEU A 228 16.04 -20.18 14.30
N GLU A 229 16.34 -21.47 14.41
CA GLU A 229 17.10 -22.23 13.41
C GLU A 229 16.38 -22.32 12.08
N LEU A 230 15.07 -22.58 12.11
CA LEU A 230 14.22 -22.55 10.92
C LEU A 230 14.26 -21.16 10.26
N ILE A 231 14.02 -20.10 11.03
CA ILE A 231 14.00 -18.71 10.53
C ILE A 231 15.37 -18.33 9.95
N LEU A 232 16.48 -18.69 10.60
CA LEU A 232 17.83 -18.41 10.07
C LEU A 232 18.08 -19.11 8.73
N THR A 233 17.49 -20.30 8.52
CA THR A 233 17.58 -21.03 7.25
C THR A 233 16.73 -20.34 6.18
N GLN A 234 15.50 -19.96 6.50
CA GLN A 234 14.60 -19.25 5.59
C GLN A 234 15.15 -17.87 5.19
N ILE A 235 15.72 -17.10 6.13
CA ILE A 235 16.37 -15.81 5.81
C ILE A 235 17.45 -16.00 4.75
N LYS A 236 18.30 -17.02 4.89
CA LYS A 236 19.36 -17.28 3.90
C LYS A 236 18.79 -17.66 2.53
N ALA A 237 17.73 -18.45 2.49
CA ALA A 237 17.06 -18.82 1.25
C ALA A 237 16.50 -17.59 0.53
N VAL A 238 15.73 -16.76 1.24
CA VAL A 238 15.15 -15.52 0.70
C VAL A 238 16.23 -14.51 0.27
N GLU A 239 17.34 -14.41 1.02
CA GLU A 239 18.47 -13.57 0.63
C GLU A 239 19.17 -14.07 -0.65
N ALA A 240 19.26 -15.39 -0.85
CA ALA A 240 19.79 -15.96 -2.08
C ALA A 240 18.86 -15.72 -3.28
N GLU A 241 17.53 -15.86 -3.10
CA GLU A 241 16.53 -15.54 -4.12
C GLU A 241 16.58 -14.05 -4.51
N ARG A 242 16.71 -13.15 -3.54
CA ARG A 242 16.92 -11.72 -3.77
C ARG A 242 18.15 -11.48 -4.64
N ASP A 243 19.28 -12.09 -4.28
CA ASP A 243 20.54 -11.87 -4.98
C ASP A 243 20.46 -12.40 -6.42
N ALA A 244 19.76 -13.51 -6.66
CA ALA A 244 19.48 -14.02 -8.00
C ALA A 244 18.60 -13.05 -8.83
N LEU A 245 17.57 -12.44 -8.22
CA LEU A 245 16.71 -11.47 -8.90
C LEU A 245 17.49 -10.26 -9.42
N ILE A 246 18.50 -9.80 -8.67
CA ILE A 246 19.36 -8.69 -9.12
C ILE A 246 20.22 -9.12 -10.31
N VAL A 247 20.71 -10.36 -10.33
CA VAL A 247 21.58 -10.89 -11.41
C VAL A 247 20.83 -11.12 -12.72
N HIS A 248 19.53 -11.44 -12.66
CA HIS A 248 18.71 -11.75 -13.84
C HIS A 248 18.15 -10.54 -14.60
N GLU A 249 18.51 -9.30 -14.25
CA GLU A 249 18.12 -8.11 -15.03
C GLU A 249 18.71 -8.16 -16.46
N THR A 250 17.86 -8.32 -17.48
CA THR A 250 18.23 -8.39 -18.90
C THR A 250 18.59 -7.02 -19.51
N PRO A 251 19.36 -6.97 -20.63
CA PRO A 251 19.87 -5.73 -21.23
C PRO A 251 18.82 -4.73 -21.76
N GLU A 252 17.56 -5.13 -21.92
CA GLU A 252 16.52 -4.36 -22.64
C GLU A 252 15.61 -3.52 -21.74
N THR A 253 15.78 -3.57 -20.41
CA THR A 253 15.05 -2.75 -19.42
C THR A 253 16.04 -1.86 -18.64
N PRO A 254 15.66 -0.66 -18.17
CA PRO A 254 16.62 0.28 -17.62
C PRO A 254 17.28 -0.28 -16.36
N ARG A 255 18.61 -0.45 -16.45
CA ARG A 255 19.61 -0.81 -15.41
C ARG A 255 19.23 -0.30 -14.00
N GLY A 256 18.43 -1.07 -13.26
CA GLY A 256 17.80 -0.60 -12.02
C GLY A 256 18.55 -1.05 -10.79
N ALA A 257 18.35 -2.30 -10.36
CA ALA A 257 18.97 -2.81 -9.13
C ALA A 257 20.48 -2.98 -9.27
N THR A 258 20.97 -3.43 -10.43
CA THR A 258 22.41 -3.62 -10.65
C THR A 258 23.18 -2.30 -10.66
N ALA A 259 22.61 -1.24 -11.24
CA ALA A 259 23.25 0.08 -11.22
C ALA A 259 23.33 0.65 -9.80
N LEU A 260 22.32 0.38 -8.97
CA LEU A 260 22.30 0.79 -7.56
C LEU A 260 23.42 0.14 -6.74
N LEU A 261 23.81 -1.11 -7.05
CA LEU A 261 24.96 -1.78 -6.42
C LEU A 261 26.30 -1.09 -6.70
N GLY A 262 26.40 -0.29 -7.78
CA GLY A 262 27.58 0.53 -8.06
C GLY A 262 27.75 1.72 -7.13
N ILE A 263 26.74 2.05 -6.31
CA ILE A 263 26.77 3.18 -5.38
C ILE A 263 27.37 2.73 -4.04
N ARG A 264 28.43 3.42 -3.61
CA ARG A 264 29.07 3.14 -2.32
C ARG A 264 28.06 3.27 -1.17
N GLY A 265 27.93 2.20 -0.39
CA GLY A 265 27.00 2.14 0.74
C GLY A 265 25.64 1.52 0.41
N ILE A 266 25.37 1.18 -0.86
CA ILE A 266 24.17 0.46 -1.27
C ILE A 266 24.52 -1.03 -1.47
N GLY A 267 24.06 -1.86 -0.54
CA GLY A 267 24.15 -3.32 -0.68
C GLY A 267 22.94 -3.91 -1.42
N PRO A 268 22.94 -5.24 -1.68
CA PRO A 268 21.85 -5.93 -2.40
C PRO A 268 20.46 -5.71 -1.82
N GLU A 269 20.36 -5.66 -0.49
CA GLU A 269 19.09 -5.37 0.18
C GLU A 269 18.56 -3.97 -0.14
N PHE A 270 19.40 -2.96 -0.02
CA PHE A 270 19.02 -1.57 -0.26
C PHE A 270 18.71 -1.34 -1.74
N ALA A 271 19.51 -1.92 -2.64
CA ALA A 271 19.27 -1.90 -4.08
C ALA A 271 17.89 -2.50 -4.42
N THR A 272 17.57 -3.66 -3.86
CA THR A 272 16.27 -4.32 -4.07
C THR A 272 15.12 -3.46 -3.58
N ILE A 273 15.20 -2.88 -2.38
CA ILE A 273 14.14 -2.04 -1.83
C ILE A 273 13.96 -0.77 -2.67
N LEU A 274 15.05 -0.09 -3.04
CA LEU A 274 15.00 1.11 -3.88
C LEU A 274 14.39 0.81 -5.25
N TYR A 275 14.75 -0.31 -5.86
CA TYR A 275 14.20 -0.73 -7.15
C TYR A 275 12.72 -1.09 -7.06
N THR A 276 12.37 -2.06 -6.20
CA THR A 276 11.03 -2.65 -6.15
C THR A 276 10.01 -1.74 -5.49
N GLU A 277 10.39 -0.97 -4.46
CA GLU A 277 9.47 -0.12 -3.70
C GLU A 277 9.55 1.37 -4.09
N GLY A 278 10.59 1.79 -4.83
CA GLY A 278 10.78 3.17 -5.28
C GLY A 278 10.74 3.34 -6.80
N LEU A 279 11.76 2.83 -7.49
CA LEU A 279 12.00 3.08 -8.92
C LEU A 279 11.09 2.30 -9.87
N PHE A 280 10.18 1.47 -9.34
CA PHE A 280 9.08 0.86 -10.11
C PHE A 280 8.15 1.90 -10.78
N ARG A 281 8.26 3.18 -10.40
CA ARG A 281 7.53 4.31 -10.97
C ARG A 281 8.48 5.43 -11.37
N HIS A 282 8.03 6.28 -12.30
CA HIS A 282 8.74 7.49 -12.67
C HIS A 282 8.59 8.59 -11.61
N PHE A 283 9.63 9.42 -11.49
CA PHE A 283 9.65 10.66 -10.71
C PHE A 283 10.30 11.76 -11.53
N ASP A 284 9.64 12.92 -11.62
CA ASP A 284 10.16 14.07 -12.39
C ASP A 284 11.30 14.78 -11.67
N ASN A 285 11.35 14.68 -10.34
CA ASN A 285 12.36 15.37 -9.55
C ASN A 285 12.59 14.74 -8.17
N ARG A 286 13.72 15.11 -7.54
CA ARG A 286 14.12 14.65 -6.20
C ARG A 286 13.13 14.96 -5.08
N ARG A 287 12.32 16.03 -5.21
CA ARG A 287 11.33 16.39 -4.18
C ARG A 287 10.17 15.38 -4.17
N GLN A 288 9.79 14.86 -5.33
CA GLN A 288 8.79 13.80 -5.43
C GLN A 288 9.28 12.50 -4.77
N ILE A 289 10.56 12.14 -4.96
CA ILE A 289 11.18 10.99 -4.29
C ILE A 289 11.15 11.17 -2.77
N ALA A 290 11.59 12.34 -2.27
CA ALA A 290 11.58 12.63 -0.84
C ALA A 290 10.16 12.61 -0.25
N SER A 291 9.17 13.15 -0.96
CA SER A 291 7.76 13.09 -0.57
C SER A 291 7.26 11.64 -0.52
N TYR A 292 7.55 10.85 -1.55
CA TYR A 292 7.13 9.46 -1.65
C TYR A 292 7.79 8.55 -0.61
N ALA A 293 9.04 8.80 -0.23
CA ALA A 293 9.68 8.14 0.92
C ALA A 293 9.17 8.68 2.27
N GLY A 294 8.43 9.78 2.30
CA GLY A 294 7.99 10.44 3.54
C GLY A 294 9.12 11.14 4.29
N LEU A 295 10.17 11.53 3.56
CA LEU A 295 11.32 12.32 4.01
C LEU A 295 11.12 13.82 3.77
N ALA A 296 10.08 14.23 3.04
CA ALA A 296 9.76 15.63 2.84
C ALA A 296 9.50 16.34 4.19
N PRO A 297 9.99 17.58 4.36
CA PRO A 297 9.72 18.37 5.57
C PRO A 297 8.23 18.66 5.69
N SER A 298 7.77 18.88 6.92
CA SER A 298 6.41 19.26 7.26
C SER A 298 6.41 20.64 7.92
N PRO A 299 6.50 21.72 7.13
CA PRO A 299 6.49 23.06 7.67
C PRO A 299 5.09 23.41 8.20
N TRP A 300 5.04 23.99 9.39
CA TRP A 300 3.85 24.56 10.00
C TRP A 300 3.97 26.08 9.99
N GLN A 301 3.46 26.68 8.92
CA GLN A 301 3.56 28.11 8.67
C GLN A 301 2.17 28.72 8.50
N SER A 302 1.83 29.71 9.33
CA SER A 302 0.58 30.48 9.25
C SER A 302 0.74 31.82 9.96
N GLY A 303 0.57 32.93 9.23
CA GLY A 303 0.82 34.27 9.77
C GLY A 303 2.23 34.40 10.34
N ASN A 304 2.34 34.75 11.62
CA ASN A 304 3.63 34.89 12.31
C ASN A 304 4.20 33.57 12.85
N VAL A 305 3.52 32.45 12.66
CA VAL A 305 4.01 31.13 13.10
C VAL A 305 4.87 30.53 12.00
N ASN A 306 6.11 30.19 12.32
CA ASN A 306 7.00 29.42 11.48
C ASN A 306 7.71 28.35 12.32
N ARG A 307 7.29 27.08 12.18
CA ARG A 307 7.88 25.94 12.89
C ARG A 307 8.00 24.73 11.97
N GLU A 308 9.12 24.03 12.03
CA GLU A 308 9.29 22.72 11.41
C GLU A 308 8.72 21.60 12.30
N GLN A 309 7.96 20.67 11.71
CA GLN A 309 7.37 19.52 12.40
C GLN A 309 8.17 18.22 12.17
N GLY A 310 9.35 18.32 11.56
CA GLY A 310 10.17 17.18 11.14
C GLY A 310 9.72 16.61 9.79
N VAL A 311 10.08 15.35 9.53
CA VAL A 311 9.71 14.66 8.29
C VAL A 311 8.25 14.20 8.32
N SER A 312 7.59 14.20 7.17
CA SER A 312 6.14 13.93 7.07
C SER A 312 5.74 12.52 7.50
N LYS A 313 6.60 11.52 7.27
CA LYS A 313 6.33 10.08 7.48
C LYS A 313 5.12 9.53 6.69
N ALA A 314 4.46 10.36 5.86
CA ALA A 314 3.26 10.02 5.11
C ALA A 314 3.53 9.12 3.88
N GLY A 315 4.79 8.95 3.50
CA GLY A 315 5.21 8.11 2.38
C GLY A 315 5.62 6.68 2.78
N ASN A 316 6.17 5.95 1.81
CA ASN A 316 6.56 4.54 1.92
C ASN A 316 7.58 4.32 3.07
N PRO A 317 7.19 3.64 4.17
CA PRO A 317 8.05 3.44 5.33
C PRO A 317 9.25 2.53 5.05
N ARG A 318 9.20 1.66 4.03
CA ARG A 318 10.33 0.78 3.66
C ARG A 318 11.44 1.59 3.00
N LEU A 319 11.07 2.45 2.05
CA LEU A 319 12.03 3.40 1.47
C LEU A 319 12.60 4.33 2.52
N ARG A 320 11.76 4.87 3.42
CA ARG A 320 12.21 5.75 4.50
C ARG A 320 13.22 5.11 5.44
N ALA A 321 13.12 3.81 5.70
CA ALA A 321 14.05 3.10 6.56
C ALA A 321 15.36 2.74 5.85
N THR A 322 15.36 2.76 4.51
CA THR A 322 16.50 2.42 3.66
C THR A 322 17.34 3.65 3.31
N MET A 323 16.71 4.82 3.23
CA MET A 323 17.32 6.11 2.91
C MET A 323 17.63 6.91 4.18
#